data_AF-Q9C1P8-F1
#
_entry.id   AF-Q9C1P8-F1
#
_cell.length_a   1.000
_cell.length_b   1.000
_cell.length_c   1.000
_cell.angle_alpha   90.00
_cell.angle_beta   90.00
_cell.angle_gamma   90.00
#
_symmetry.space_group_name_H-M   'P 1'
#
loop_
_entity.id
_entity.type
_entity.pdbx_description
1 polymer ?
#
loop_
_entity_poly.entity_id
_entity_poly.type
_entity_poly.pdbx_seq_one_letter_code
_entity_poly.pdbx_strand_id
1 'polypeptide(L)'
;ELTMYNEDEIGFTRTMHGIMRNITHFCSRTKSRTWGKDGWKKIVVCIISDGRKKVHPRTLNALAALGVYQEGIAKNIVNQKEVQAHVYEYTTQVSLDSDLKFKGAEKGIMPCQVIFCLKEHNQKKLNSHRWFFNAFGRALQPNICILLDVGTKPEPTALYHLWKAFDQDSNVAGAAGEIKAGKGKGMLGLLNPLVASQNFEYNLE
;
A
#
# COMPACT_ATOMS: atom_id res chain seq x y z
N GLU A 1 -2.90 -0.47 5.98
CA GLU A 1 -1.50 -0.89 6.05
C GLU A 1 -1.08 -1.46 4.70
N LEU A 2 0.10 -1.08 4.21
CA LEU A 2 0.77 -1.70 3.08
C LEU A 2 2.05 -2.35 3.58
N THR A 3 2.09 -3.69 3.64
CA THR A 3 3.27 -4.43 4.13
C THR A 3 4.24 -4.65 2.98
N MET A 4 5.52 -4.38 3.21
CA MET A 4 6.59 -4.49 2.23
C MET A 4 7.80 -5.20 2.83
N TYR A 5 8.44 -6.06 2.06
CA TYR A 5 9.69 -6.72 2.42
C TYR A 5 10.80 -6.38 1.41
N ASN A 6 10.90 -7.14 0.32
CA ASN A 6 11.95 -7.03 -0.68
C ASN A 6 11.41 -6.97 -2.11
N GLU A 7 10.13 -6.64 -2.28
CA GLU A 7 9.50 -6.52 -3.58
C GLU A 7 10.18 -5.41 -4.40
N ASP A 8 10.27 -5.63 -5.71
CA ASP A 8 10.88 -4.71 -6.65
C ASP A 8 10.01 -3.46 -6.89
N GLU A 9 10.57 -2.51 -7.63
CA GLU A 9 9.89 -1.25 -7.91
C GLU A 9 8.63 -1.45 -8.76
N ILE A 10 8.57 -2.51 -9.57
CA ILE A 10 7.40 -2.80 -10.41
C ILE A 10 6.25 -3.28 -9.53
N GLY A 11 6.50 -4.22 -8.61
CA GLY A 11 5.55 -4.68 -7.62
C GLY A 11 5.04 -3.55 -6.74
N PHE A 12 5.95 -2.70 -6.25
CA PHE A 12 5.63 -1.52 -5.46
C PHE A 12 4.77 -0.51 -6.23
N THR A 13 5.23 -0.05 -7.38
CA THR A 13 4.52 0.98 -8.17
C THR A 13 3.16 0.47 -8.65
N ARG A 14 3.04 -0.80 -9.03
CA ARG A 14 1.76 -1.42 -9.39
C ARG A 14 0.75 -1.37 -8.24
N THR A 15 1.16 -1.73 -7.03
CA THR A 15 0.30 -1.68 -5.85
C THR A 15 -0.04 -0.25 -5.47
N MET A 16 0.96 0.63 -5.35
CA MET A 16 0.78 2.02 -4.93
C MET A 16 -0.08 2.81 -5.93
N HIS A 17 0.14 2.63 -7.23
CA HIS A 17 -0.70 3.22 -8.27
C HIS A 17 -2.15 2.76 -8.16
N GLY A 18 -2.37 1.45 -7.96
CA GLY A 18 -3.71 0.90 -7.74
C GLY A 18 -4.42 1.51 -6.53
N ILE A 19 -3.69 1.72 -5.43
CA ILE A 19 -4.21 2.40 -4.23
C ILE A 19 -4.61 3.84 -4.56
N MET A 20 -3.74 4.61 -5.23
CA MET A 20 -4.03 6.00 -5.59
C MET A 20 -5.21 6.12 -6.58
N ARG A 21 -5.38 5.15 -7.49
CA ARG A 21 -6.57 5.05 -8.36
C ARG A 21 -7.84 4.78 -7.56
N ASN A 22 -7.78 3.96 -6.52
CA ASN A 22 -8.91 3.76 -5.61
C ASN A 22 -9.23 5.04 -4.82
N ILE A 23 -8.22 5.77 -4.32
CA ILE A 23 -8.41 7.08 -3.67
C ILE A 23 -9.10 8.07 -4.61
N THR A 24 -8.70 8.07 -5.88
CA THR A 24 -9.37 8.84 -6.93
C THR A 24 -10.83 8.42 -7.08
N HIS A 25 -11.13 7.12 -7.05
CA HIS A 25 -12.50 6.63 -7.09
C HIS A 25 -13.31 7.13 -5.89
N PHE A 26 -12.79 7.03 -4.66
CA PHE A 26 -13.42 7.62 -3.48
C PHE A 26 -13.72 9.11 -3.70
N CYS A 27 -12.78 9.87 -4.25
CA CYS A 27 -12.97 11.31 -4.45
C CYS A 27 -14.02 11.66 -5.51
N SER A 28 -14.29 10.75 -6.45
CA SER A 28 -15.32 10.94 -7.49
C SER A 28 -16.75 10.67 -7.00
N ARG A 29 -16.95 10.17 -5.78
CA ARG A 29 -18.28 9.82 -5.23
C ARG A 29 -19.07 11.06 -4.79
N THR A 30 -19.61 11.83 -5.73
CA THR A 30 -20.36 13.07 -5.45
C THR A 30 -21.70 12.87 -4.74
N LYS A 31 -22.29 11.67 -4.83
CA LYS A 31 -23.56 11.31 -4.15
C LYS A 31 -23.33 10.57 -2.82
N SER A 32 -22.17 10.71 -2.20
CA SER A 32 -21.86 10.10 -0.90
C SER A 32 -21.94 11.13 0.22
N ARG A 33 -22.40 10.72 1.40
CA ARG A 33 -22.32 11.54 2.62
C ARG A 33 -20.89 11.63 3.17
N THR A 34 -20.09 10.59 2.92
CA THR A 34 -18.74 10.44 3.48
C THR A 34 -17.67 10.90 2.50
N TRP A 35 -17.85 10.62 1.22
CA TRP A 35 -16.86 10.79 0.16
C TRP A 35 -17.19 11.95 -0.79
N GLY A 36 -16.19 12.40 -1.54
CA GLY A 36 -16.27 13.57 -2.43
C GLY A 36 -14.88 14.12 -2.72
N LYS A 37 -14.75 15.31 -3.33
CA LYS A 37 -13.47 15.88 -3.79
C LYS A 37 -12.32 15.86 -2.76
N ASP A 38 -12.66 16.01 -1.48
CA ASP A 38 -11.72 16.03 -0.35
C ASP A 38 -11.58 14.66 0.36
N GLY A 39 -12.13 13.60 -0.23
CA GLY A 39 -12.15 12.25 0.35
C GLY A 39 -10.77 11.68 0.62
N TRP A 40 -9.77 12.09 -0.15
CA TRP A 40 -8.37 11.71 0.05
C TRP A 40 -7.83 12.12 1.42
N LYS A 41 -8.32 13.21 2.02
CA LYS A 41 -7.92 13.66 3.36
C LYS A 41 -8.32 12.69 4.47
N LYS A 42 -9.25 11.78 4.19
CA LYS A 42 -9.73 10.75 5.13
C LYS A 42 -8.99 9.42 4.99
N ILE A 43 -8.02 9.33 4.08
CA ILE A 43 -7.30 8.09 3.78
C ILE A 43 -5.80 8.33 4.01
N VAL A 44 -5.22 7.48 4.86
CA VAL A 44 -3.77 7.44 5.11
C VAL A 44 -3.22 6.10 4.65
N VAL A 45 -2.21 6.13 3.79
CA VAL A 45 -1.47 4.94 3.36
C VAL A 45 -0.26 4.78 4.26
N CYS A 46 -0.29 3.81 5.16
CA CYS A 46 0.84 3.48 6.03
C CYS A 46 1.60 2.28 5.45
N ILE A 47 2.82 2.53 4.97
CA ILE A 47 3.73 1.54 4.38
C ILE A 47 4.69 1.07 5.48
N ILE A 48 4.70 -0.23 5.79
CA ILE A 48 5.61 -0.83 6.76
C ILE A 48 6.61 -1.72 6.03
N SER A 49 7.88 -1.32 6.03
CA SER A 49 8.96 -2.07 5.39
C SER A 49 9.79 -2.86 6.39
N ASP A 50 9.88 -4.16 6.17
CA ASP A 50 10.44 -5.14 7.12
C ASP A 50 11.95 -5.33 6.97
N GLY A 51 12.71 -4.34 7.43
CA GLY A 51 14.15 -4.40 7.54
C GLY A 51 14.87 -3.58 6.46
N ARG A 52 15.57 -2.53 6.90
CA ARG A 52 16.25 -1.55 6.05
C ARG A 52 17.23 -2.17 5.07
N LYS A 53 18.00 -3.17 5.52
CA LYS A 53 18.99 -3.87 4.67
C LYS A 53 18.35 -4.86 3.70
N LYS A 54 17.05 -5.12 3.81
CA LYS A 54 16.32 -6.11 2.99
C LYS A 54 15.49 -5.45 1.89
N VAL A 55 15.17 -4.16 2.03
CA VAL A 55 14.41 -3.42 1.03
C VAL A 55 15.16 -3.38 -0.28
N HIS A 56 14.42 -3.60 -1.37
CA HIS A 56 14.98 -3.53 -2.71
C HIS A 56 15.41 -2.09 -3.03
N PRO A 57 16.66 -1.84 -3.48
CA PRO A 57 17.16 -0.48 -3.69
C PRO A 57 16.35 0.34 -4.68
N ARG A 58 15.85 -0.28 -5.76
CA ARG A 58 15.01 0.43 -6.75
C ARG A 58 13.63 0.80 -6.18
N THR A 59 13.15 0.08 -5.17
CA THR A 59 11.91 0.42 -4.46
C THR A 59 12.13 1.64 -3.56
N LEU A 60 13.30 1.78 -2.93
CA LEU A 60 13.69 3.02 -2.24
C LEU A 60 13.79 4.20 -3.21
N ASN A 61 14.32 3.99 -4.43
CA ASN A 61 14.32 5.02 -5.47
C ASN A 61 12.90 5.44 -5.88
N ALA A 62 11.98 4.48 -6.00
CA ALA A 62 10.57 4.77 -6.29
C ALA A 62 9.91 5.56 -5.14
N LEU A 63 10.15 5.17 -3.88
CA LEU A 63 9.67 5.91 -2.71
C LEU A 63 10.24 7.35 -2.66
N ALA A 64 11.52 7.52 -3.00
CA ALA A 64 12.15 8.83 -3.10
C ALA A 64 11.56 9.68 -4.22
N ALA A 65 11.30 9.08 -5.38
CA ALA A 65 10.63 9.73 -6.51
C ALA A 65 9.19 10.18 -6.18
N LEU A 66 8.51 9.49 -5.25
CA LEU A 66 7.21 9.90 -4.72
C LEU A 66 7.31 10.97 -3.61
N GLY A 67 8.53 11.33 -3.17
CA GLY A 67 8.81 12.27 -2.09
C GLY A 67 8.67 11.67 -0.67
N VAL A 68 8.42 10.37 -0.57
CA VAL A 68 8.09 9.69 0.70
C VAL A 68 9.35 9.19 1.43
N TYR A 69 10.49 9.13 0.76
CA TYR A 69 11.76 8.68 1.33
C TYR A 69 12.90 9.60 0.92
N GLN A 70 13.86 9.79 1.84
CA GLN A 70 15.08 10.54 1.55
C GLN A 70 16.31 9.72 1.96
N GLU A 71 17.21 9.50 1.01
CA GLU A 71 18.44 8.76 1.23
C GLU A 71 19.42 9.53 2.13
N GLY A 72 20.22 8.80 2.91
CA GLY A 72 21.30 9.36 3.74
C GLY A 72 20.88 9.94 5.10
N ILE A 73 19.58 10.06 5.39
CA ILE A 73 19.09 10.58 6.69
C ILE A 73 19.10 9.50 7.78
N ALA A 74 18.84 8.25 7.42
CA ALA A 74 18.63 7.17 8.36
C ALA A 74 19.92 6.77 9.12
N LYS A 75 19.88 6.83 10.46
CA LYS A 75 20.97 6.54 11.40
C LYS A 75 20.70 5.29 12.23
N ASN A 76 21.73 4.51 12.55
CA ASN A 76 21.57 3.28 13.33
C ASN A 76 21.44 3.54 14.84
N ILE A 77 22.01 4.65 15.34
CA ILE A 77 22.02 5.03 16.76
C ILE A 77 21.67 6.52 16.89
N VAL A 78 20.80 6.85 17.84
CA VAL A 78 20.46 8.23 18.23
C VAL A 78 20.45 8.29 19.76
N ASN A 79 21.14 9.28 20.35
CA ASN A 79 21.24 9.43 21.81
C ASN A 79 21.69 8.14 22.51
N GLN A 80 22.69 7.45 21.96
CA GLN A 80 23.23 6.17 22.45
C GLN A 80 22.20 5.01 22.49
N LYS A 81 21.02 5.19 21.88
CA LYS A 81 19.99 4.15 21.74
C LYS A 81 19.93 3.68 20.29
N GLU A 82 19.80 2.38 20.11
CA GLU A 82 19.59 1.78 18.80
C GLU A 82 18.25 2.22 18.21
N VAL A 83 18.30 2.71 16.97
CA VAL A 83 17.10 3.05 16.23
C VAL A 83 16.36 1.77 15.87
N GLN A 84 15.04 1.75 16.07
CA GLN A 84 14.21 0.58 15.76
C GLN A 84 13.53 0.72 14.40
N ALA A 85 13.22 1.96 13.99
CA ALA A 85 12.63 2.28 12.71
C ALA A 85 12.86 3.75 12.34
N HIS A 86 12.77 4.05 11.04
CA HIS A 86 12.74 5.38 10.47
C HIS A 86 11.35 5.68 9.94
N VAL A 87 10.75 6.79 10.35
CA VAL A 87 9.42 7.20 9.91
C VAL A 87 9.53 8.45 9.06
N TYR A 88 8.91 8.39 7.89
CA TYR A 88 8.79 9.49 6.94
C TYR A 88 7.31 9.75 6.69
N GLU A 89 6.95 11.01 6.53
CA GLU A 89 5.58 11.41 6.25
C GLU A 89 5.56 12.45 5.14
N TYR A 90 4.71 12.21 4.13
CA TYR A 90 4.59 13.13 3.01
C TYR A 90 3.23 12.98 2.32
N THR A 91 2.65 14.09 1.87
CA THR A 91 1.48 14.09 1.00
C THR A 91 1.93 14.07 -0.46
N THR A 92 1.99 12.89 -1.06
CA THR A 92 2.39 12.78 -2.47
C THR A 92 1.25 13.20 -3.39
N GLN A 93 1.57 13.96 -4.44
CA GLN A 93 0.61 14.43 -5.45
C GLN A 93 0.79 13.73 -6.81
N VAL A 94 1.75 12.83 -6.90
CA VAL A 94 2.08 12.08 -8.11
C VAL A 94 2.10 10.60 -7.81
N SER A 95 1.82 9.79 -8.83
CA SER A 95 1.95 8.34 -8.79
C SER A 95 2.94 7.90 -9.86
N LEU A 96 3.67 6.83 -9.63
CA LEU A 96 4.39 6.08 -10.67
C LEU A 96 3.53 4.89 -11.11
N ASP A 97 3.30 4.73 -12.41
CA ASP A 97 2.64 3.53 -12.96
C ASP A 97 3.64 2.36 -13.10
N SER A 98 3.16 1.20 -13.57
CA SER A 98 3.99 0.01 -13.76
C SER A 98 5.05 0.16 -14.86
N ASP A 99 4.92 1.18 -15.72
CA ASP A 99 5.93 1.54 -16.72
C ASP A 99 6.92 2.59 -16.18
N LEU A 100 6.87 2.86 -14.87
CA LEU A 100 7.66 3.87 -14.15
C LEU A 100 7.45 5.30 -14.68
N LYS A 101 6.26 5.58 -15.22
CA LYS A 101 5.90 6.93 -15.68
C LYS A 101 5.09 7.65 -14.63
N PHE A 102 5.44 8.91 -14.38
CA PHE A 102 4.67 9.78 -13.50
C PHE A 102 3.27 10.04 -14.05
N LYS A 103 2.30 10.05 -13.14
CA LYS A 103 0.92 10.48 -13.34
C LYS A 103 0.59 11.50 -12.24
N GLY A 104 0.22 12.71 -12.63
CA GLY A 104 -0.19 13.76 -11.70
C GLY A 104 -1.68 14.07 -11.79
N ALA A 105 -2.03 15.27 -11.36
CA ALA A 105 -3.39 15.79 -11.37
C ALA A 105 -4.01 15.81 -12.79
N GLU A 106 -3.20 16.00 -13.83
CA GLU A 106 -3.62 15.98 -15.24
C GLU A 106 -4.16 14.62 -15.70
N LYS A 107 -3.83 13.53 -14.96
CA LYS A 107 -4.38 12.18 -15.16
C LYS A 107 -5.41 11.80 -14.08
N GLY A 108 -5.87 12.78 -13.31
CA GLY A 108 -6.86 12.63 -12.26
C GLY A 108 -6.32 12.00 -10.98
N ILE A 109 -5.01 11.93 -10.78
CA ILE A 109 -4.43 11.43 -9.51
C ILE A 109 -4.74 12.44 -8.41
N MET A 110 -5.32 11.95 -7.32
CA MET A 110 -5.56 12.73 -6.10
C MET A 110 -4.34 12.68 -5.17
N PRO A 111 -4.13 13.71 -4.32
CA PRO A 111 -3.13 13.65 -3.27
C PRO A 111 -3.33 12.43 -2.38
N CYS A 112 -2.24 11.88 -1.86
CA CYS A 112 -2.26 10.71 -0.98
C CYS A 112 -1.38 10.99 0.24
N GLN A 113 -1.96 10.93 1.44
CA GLN A 113 -1.19 11.00 2.68
C GLN A 113 -0.46 9.67 2.89
N VAL A 114 0.87 9.71 2.94
CA VAL A 114 1.70 8.52 3.10
C VAL A 114 2.55 8.63 4.36
N ILE A 115 2.50 7.59 5.18
CA ILE A 115 3.44 7.35 6.26
C ILE A 115 4.28 6.15 5.84
N PHE A 116 5.59 6.31 5.75
CA PHE A 116 6.52 5.24 5.46
C PHE A 116 7.36 4.92 6.70
N CYS A 117 7.22 3.71 7.21
CA CYS A 117 7.99 3.18 8.31
C CYS A 117 8.98 2.14 7.80
N LEU A 118 10.27 2.46 7.88
CA LEU A 118 11.37 1.58 7.53
C LEU A 118 11.97 0.99 8.80
N LYS A 119 11.65 -0.28 9.10
CA LYS A 119 12.18 -0.97 10.28
C LYS A 119 13.67 -1.24 10.09
N GLU A 120 14.46 -1.17 11.16
CA GLU A 120 15.90 -1.51 11.07
C GLU A 120 16.12 -3.01 10.88
N HIS A 121 15.29 -3.84 11.53
CA HIS A 121 15.40 -5.29 11.51
C HIS A 121 14.22 -5.97 10.82
N ASN A 122 14.51 -7.02 10.06
CA ASN A 122 13.50 -7.94 9.54
C ASN A 122 12.99 -8.83 10.69
N GLN A 123 11.70 -8.75 10.97
CA GLN A 123 11.03 -9.52 12.01
C GLN A 123 9.79 -10.26 11.49
N LYS A 124 9.68 -10.43 10.16
CA LYS A 124 8.59 -11.05 9.43
C LYS A 124 7.28 -10.24 9.43
N LYS A 125 6.39 -10.60 8.50
CA LYS A 125 5.11 -9.95 8.23
C LYS A 125 4.21 -9.74 9.46
N LEU A 126 4.05 -10.76 10.31
CA LEU A 126 3.21 -10.64 11.53
C LEU A 126 3.71 -9.54 12.48
N ASN A 127 5.04 -9.35 12.56
CA ASN A 127 5.59 -8.27 13.35
C ASN A 127 5.34 -6.90 12.70
N SER A 128 5.38 -6.80 11.37
CA SER A 128 5.01 -5.55 10.67
C SER A 128 3.57 -5.14 10.95
N HIS A 129 2.61 -6.08 10.93
CA HIS A 129 1.24 -5.81 11.37
C HIS A 129 1.18 -5.36 12.83
N ARG A 130 1.97 -5.98 13.71
CA ARG A 130 2.08 -5.58 15.11
C ARG A 130 2.56 -4.14 15.25
N TRP A 131 3.54 -3.70 14.46
CA TRP A 131 3.99 -2.31 14.40
C TRP A 131 2.88 -1.38 13.93
N PHE A 132 2.17 -1.76 12.86
CA PHE A 132 1.03 -0.99 12.37
C PHE A 132 -0.02 -0.80 13.46
N PHE A 133 -0.59 -1.87 14.00
CA PHE A 133 -1.71 -1.75 14.96
C PHE A 133 -1.29 -1.13 16.30
N ASN A 134 -0.09 -1.41 16.82
CA ASN A 134 0.30 -0.92 18.14
C ASN A 134 0.84 0.51 18.15
N ALA A 135 1.40 0.99 17.04
CA ALA A 135 1.93 2.35 16.92
C ALA A 135 1.02 3.24 16.07
N PHE A 136 0.98 2.99 14.76
CA PHE A 136 0.28 3.87 13.82
C PHE A 136 -1.24 3.79 13.96
N GLY A 137 -1.81 2.60 14.13
CA GLY A 137 -3.23 2.41 14.37
C GLY A 137 -3.70 3.08 15.67
N ARG A 138 -2.88 3.03 16.73
CA ARG A 138 -3.15 3.76 17.97
C ARG A 138 -3.09 5.27 17.80
N ALA A 139 -2.16 5.78 17.01
CA ALA A 139 -2.02 7.22 16.77
C ALA A 139 -3.10 7.77 15.82
N LEU A 140 -3.42 7.03 14.75
CA LEU A 140 -4.37 7.46 13.72
C LEU A 140 -5.83 7.20 14.09
N GLN A 141 -6.09 6.23 14.99
CA GLN A 141 -7.43 5.77 15.38
C GLN A 141 -8.39 5.59 14.18
N PRO A 142 -8.00 4.80 13.15
CA PRO A 142 -8.79 4.67 11.94
C PRO A 142 -10.10 3.92 12.20
N ASN A 143 -11.19 4.38 11.58
CA ASN A 143 -12.47 3.64 11.62
C ASN A 143 -12.37 2.28 10.93
N ILE A 144 -11.62 2.20 9.84
CA ILE A 144 -11.44 0.98 9.03
C ILE A 144 -9.97 0.86 8.64
N CYS A 145 -9.41 -0.33 8.82
CA CYS A 145 -8.07 -0.69 8.37
C CYS A 145 -8.17 -1.68 7.22
N ILE A 146 -7.58 -1.35 6.06
CA ILE A 146 -7.39 -2.30 4.96
C ILE A 146 -5.94 -2.74 4.96
N LEU A 147 -5.71 -4.05 4.99
CA LEU A 147 -4.38 -4.67 4.94
C LEU A 147 -4.09 -5.12 3.51
N LEU A 148 -2.98 -4.65 2.93
CA LEU A 148 -2.51 -5.04 1.61
C LEU A 148 -1.03 -5.37 1.67
N ASP A 149 -0.60 -6.28 0.80
CA ASP A 149 0.82 -6.56 0.57
C ASP A 149 1.28 -5.89 -0.72
N VAL A 150 2.54 -5.44 -0.73
CA VAL A 150 3.19 -5.03 -1.97
C VAL A 150 3.24 -6.19 -2.94
N GLY A 151 2.95 -5.92 -4.21
CA GLY A 151 2.77 -6.94 -5.24
C GLY A 151 1.30 -7.18 -5.58
N THR A 152 0.36 -6.89 -4.69
CA THR A 152 -1.08 -6.99 -4.96
C THR A 152 -1.61 -5.71 -5.61
N LYS A 153 -2.22 -5.82 -6.79
CA LYS A 153 -2.86 -4.69 -7.48
C LYS A 153 -4.34 -4.64 -7.12
N PRO A 154 -4.82 -3.65 -6.35
CA PRO A 154 -6.26 -3.50 -6.15
C PRO A 154 -6.93 -3.06 -7.46
N GLU A 155 -8.06 -3.68 -7.79
CA GLU A 155 -8.93 -3.20 -8.88
C GLU A 155 -9.46 -1.78 -8.56
N PRO A 156 -9.82 -0.96 -9.57
CA PRO A 156 -10.09 0.48 -9.39
C PRO A 156 -11.14 0.86 -8.34
N THR A 157 -12.06 -0.03 -7.99
CA THR A 157 -13.12 0.18 -6.99
C THR A 157 -13.05 -0.76 -5.79
N ALA A 158 -12.06 -1.66 -5.74
CA ALA A 158 -11.99 -2.73 -4.75
C ALA A 158 -11.98 -2.19 -3.31
N LEU A 159 -11.16 -1.16 -3.03
CA LEU A 159 -11.05 -0.60 -1.69
C LEU A 159 -12.33 0.13 -1.27
N TYR A 160 -13.03 0.73 -2.24
CA TYR A 160 -14.34 1.33 -1.99
C TYR A 160 -15.37 0.28 -1.59
N HIS A 161 -15.39 -0.88 -2.24
CA HIS A 161 -16.31 -1.96 -1.87
C HIS A 161 -15.99 -2.57 -0.51
N LEU A 162 -14.72 -2.73 -0.16
CA LEU A 162 -14.31 -3.14 1.19
C LEU A 162 -14.83 -2.13 2.23
N TRP A 163 -14.58 -0.84 2.02
CA TRP A 163 -15.11 0.21 2.91
C TRP A 163 -16.65 0.20 2.96
N LYS A 164 -17.30 0.00 1.82
CA LYS A 164 -18.76 0.07 1.71
C LYS A 164 -19.46 -1.03 2.51
N ALA A 165 -18.85 -2.20 2.66
CA ALA A 165 -19.38 -3.28 3.49
C ALA A 165 -19.56 -2.82 4.96
N PHE A 166 -18.57 -2.15 5.54
CA PHE A 166 -18.64 -1.58 6.88
C PHE A 166 -19.61 -0.40 6.98
N ASP A 167 -19.74 0.41 5.92
CA ASP A 167 -20.69 1.54 5.87
C ASP A 167 -22.15 1.07 5.75
N GLN A 168 -22.39 -0.14 5.21
CA GLN A 168 -23.73 -0.69 5.03
C GLN A 168 -24.25 -1.43 6.26
N ASP A 169 -23.37 -2.07 7.03
CA ASP A 169 -23.75 -2.84 8.21
C ASP A 169 -22.72 -2.64 9.34
N SER A 170 -23.19 -2.03 10.43
CA SER A 170 -22.38 -1.77 11.62
C SER A 170 -21.94 -3.02 12.39
N ASN A 171 -22.51 -4.19 12.06
CA ASN A 171 -22.13 -5.47 12.67
C ASN A 171 -20.97 -6.17 11.93
N VAL A 172 -20.53 -5.63 10.79
CA VAL A 172 -19.41 -6.20 10.04
C VAL A 172 -18.10 -5.95 10.78
N ALA A 173 -17.45 -7.03 11.22
CA ALA A 173 -16.13 -6.99 11.85
C ALA A 173 -14.97 -7.17 10.84
N GLY A 174 -15.26 -7.62 9.61
CA GLY A 174 -14.26 -7.90 8.60
C GLY A 174 -14.86 -8.05 7.20
N ALA A 175 -14.09 -7.66 6.18
CA ALA A 175 -14.41 -7.89 4.78
C ALA A 175 -13.13 -8.31 4.04
N ALA A 176 -13.24 -9.26 3.13
CA ALA A 176 -12.14 -9.75 2.30
C ALA A 176 -12.47 -9.56 0.82
N GLY A 177 -11.47 -9.22 0.03
CA GLY A 177 -11.55 -9.21 -1.43
C GLY A 177 -11.03 -10.52 -2.00
N GLU A 178 -11.54 -10.91 -3.17
CA GLU A 178 -11.01 -12.04 -3.93
C GLU A 178 -9.64 -11.69 -4.54
N ILE A 179 -8.66 -12.58 -4.40
CA ILE A 179 -7.32 -12.42 -4.97
C ILE A 179 -7.17 -13.34 -6.18
N LYS A 180 -6.69 -12.79 -7.30
CA LYS A 180 -6.46 -13.56 -8.53
C LYS A 180 -5.03 -13.42 -8.99
N ALA A 181 -4.42 -14.53 -9.37
CA ALA A 181 -3.11 -14.53 -10.02
C ALA A 181 -3.19 -13.83 -11.39
N GLY A 182 -2.19 -13.01 -11.69
CA GLY A 182 -2.06 -12.35 -12.99
C GLY A 182 -1.75 -13.38 -14.07
N LYS A 183 -2.74 -13.77 -14.88
CA LYS A 183 -2.58 -14.80 -15.93
C LYS A 183 -1.81 -14.32 -17.18
N GLY A 184 -1.37 -13.06 -17.22
CA GLY A 184 -0.74 -12.46 -18.40
C GLY A 184 -1.69 -12.31 -19.60
N LYS A 185 -1.16 -11.85 -20.74
CA LYS A 185 -1.94 -11.77 -21.99
C LYS A 185 -2.27 -13.19 -22.48
N GLY A 186 -3.54 -13.45 -22.79
CA GLY A 186 -3.99 -14.74 -23.35
C GLY A 186 -3.80 -15.95 -22.44
N MET A 187 -3.77 -15.76 -21.11
CA MET A 187 -3.47 -16.82 -20.13
C MET A 187 -2.09 -17.47 -20.24
N LEU A 188 -1.18 -16.91 -21.04
CA LEU A 188 0.18 -17.45 -21.23
C LEU A 188 0.96 -17.55 -19.91
N GLY A 189 0.61 -16.74 -18.90
CA GLY A 189 1.18 -16.84 -17.56
C GLY A 189 0.95 -18.20 -16.90
N LEU A 190 -0.13 -18.93 -17.22
CA LEU A 190 -0.39 -20.27 -16.68
C LEU A 190 0.58 -21.35 -17.20
N LEU A 191 1.38 -21.05 -18.23
CA LEU A 191 2.45 -21.93 -18.67
C LEU A 191 3.67 -21.84 -17.74
N ASN A 192 3.77 -20.80 -16.90
CA ASN A 192 4.78 -20.70 -15.86
C ASN A 192 4.30 -21.51 -14.62
N PRO A 193 5.03 -22.54 -14.19
CA PRO A 193 4.64 -23.38 -13.06
C PRO A 193 4.36 -22.60 -11.77
N LEU A 194 5.08 -21.51 -11.52
CA LEU A 194 4.89 -20.65 -10.33
C LEU A 194 3.56 -19.88 -10.40
N VAL A 195 3.20 -19.37 -11.58
CA VAL A 195 1.94 -18.63 -11.77
C VAL A 195 0.76 -19.60 -11.79
N ALA A 196 0.96 -20.80 -12.35
CA ALA A 196 -0.03 -21.87 -12.34
C ALA A 196 -0.31 -22.38 -10.92
N SER A 197 0.75 -22.61 -10.12
CA SER A 197 0.61 -23.05 -8.73
C SER A 197 -0.08 -21.97 -7.88
N GLN A 198 0.31 -20.70 -8.05
CA GLN A 198 -0.38 -19.57 -7.40
C GLN A 198 -1.85 -19.51 -7.82
N ASN A 199 -2.15 -19.62 -9.11
CA ASN A 199 -3.52 -19.61 -9.58
C ASN A 199 -4.33 -20.78 -9.01
N PHE A 200 -3.74 -21.97 -8.86
CA PHE A 200 -4.41 -23.11 -8.27
C PHE A 200 -4.68 -22.90 -6.77
N GLU A 201 -3.69 -22.42 -6.02
CA GLU A 201 -3.79 -22.11 -4.59
C GLU A 201 -4.89 -21.08 -4.32
N TYR A 202 -4.99 -20.01 -5.12
CA TYR A 202 -6.01 -18.97 -4.95
C TYR A 202 -7.43 -19.35 -5.45
N ASN A 203 -7.63 -20.45 -6.17
CA ASN A 203 -8.96 -20.87 -6.67
C ASN A 203 -9.54 -22.09 -5.92
N LEU A 204 -8.78 -22.74 -5.05
CA LEU A 204 -9.23 -23.90 -4.27
C LEU A 204 -9.81 -23.54 -2.89
N GLU A 205 -9.57 -22.31 -2.42
CA GLU A 205 -10.27 -21.71 -1.28
C GLU A 205 -11.55 -21.00 -1.72
#